data_AF-A0A8T2X313-F1
#
_entry.id   AF-A0A8T2X313-F1
#
_cell.length_a   1.000
_cell.length_b   1.000
_cell.length_c   1.000
_cell.angle_alpha   90.00
_cell.angle_beta   90.00
_cell.angle_gamma   90.00
#
_symmetry.space_group_name_H-M   'P 1'
#
loop_
_entity.id
_entity.type
_entity.pdbx_description
1 polymer ?
#
loop_
_entity_poly.entity_id
_entity_poly.type
_entity_poly.pdbx_seq_one_letter_code
_entity_poly.pdbx_strand_id
1 'polypeptide(L)'
;MSLLQVITKASDDSDHVVSQSEYPIILNTDDIFLNLKPALENLDATSLANPVTGWQLSQSDSQLIDSGKKFYTKLKRKLKDHSNFNKDGFFEILIPFLEKIGHKAGIAVGIDSSDAAYTRVLIEKVGFSMGRDVAGLVMKACISLEIWDLVETLIVNRIVDHSSYSDLVMSLVMKKRSDLLSLTIQYASDFGLSELLSILKYFLCPSKDAYSCMVNVRKEWESQALLAIEMASDKNLSEKKSQIAKDASILLMLAHDGFLTSELCLHYLLASPIVDEAILTSAISKLNGKEMMSLIRYLGKWLRKYEMFPQAGPCPKASSALGLKACDWVPKLEDIVRCLGLVLDENFSSLVLHPGFHEELNSIGGFAASLASEAKLSCTVANVIENLRTQSKGEQI
;
A
#
# COMPACT_ATOMS: atom_id res chain seq x y z
N MET A 1 2.51 38.85 12.01
CA MET A 1 2.45 37.80 10.97
C MET A 1 1.17 37.03 11.17
N SER A 2 0.43 36.70 10.10
CA SER A 2 -0.74 35.83 10.23
C SER A 2 -0.29 34.38 10.48
N LEU A 3 -1.16 33.58 11.11
CA LEU A 3 -0.91 32.15 11.33
C LEU A 3 -0.57 31.43 10.01
N LEU A 4 -1.27 31.80 8.93
CA LEU A 4 -1.02 31.34 7.57
C LEU A 4 0.42 31.63 7.12
N GLN A 5 0.92 32.87 7.30
CA GLN A 5 2.29 33.22 6.93
C GLN A 5 3.34 32.45 7.74
N VAL A 6 3.06 32.15 9.01
CA VAL A 6 3.95 31.36 9.87
C VAL A 6 3.97 29.89 9.42
N ILE A 7 2.81 29.34 9.08
CA ILE A 7 2.68 27.96 8.57
C ILE A 7 3.35 27.82 7.20
N THR A 8 3.10 28.75 6.27
CA THR A 8 3.72 28.73 4.93
C THR A 8 5.24 28.82 5.02
N LYS A 9 5.76 29.69 5.89
CA LYS A 9 7.20 29.86 6.06
C LYS A 9 7.88 28.65 6.72
N ALA A 10 7.19 27.99 7.67
CA ALA A 10 7.67 26.73 8.26
C ALA A 10 7.59 25.54 7.28
N SER A 11 6.63 25.58 6.34
CA SER A 11 6.51 24.61 5.25
C SER A 11 7.64 24.77 4.22
N ASP A 12 7.98 26.01 3.84
CA ASP A 12 9.03 26.30 2.86
C ASP A 12 10.44 25.91 3.37
N ASP A 13 10.67 25.94 4.69
CA ASP A 13 11.93 25.49 5.31
C ASP A 13 12.06 23.94 5.37
N SER A 14 11.00 23.18 5.07
CA SER A 14 11.00 21.72 5.17
C SER A 14 11.58 20.98 3.96
N ASP A 15 11.77 21.67 2.83
CA ASP A 15 12.11 21.03 1.55
C ASP A 15 13.60 20.60 1.40
N HIS A 16 14.47 20.86 2.38
CA HIS A 16 15.90 20.56 2.21
C HIS A 16 16.66 19.96 3.38
N VAL A 17 16.01 19.47 4.42
CA VAL A 17 16.72 18.80 5.51
C VAL A 17 16.41 17.31 5.52
N VAL A 18 17.43 16.51 5.19
CA VAL A 18 17.57 15.13 5.68
C VAL A 18 17.72 15.22 7.21
N SER A 19 16.63 15.59 7.88
CA SER A 19 16.59 15.71 9.33
C SER A 19 16.55 14.29 9.85
N GLN A 20 17.71 13.79 10.30
CA GLN A 20 17.73 12.72 11.30
C GLN A 20 16.85 13.22 12.43
N SER A 21 15.72 12.56 12.66
CA SER A 21 14.83 12.98 13.74
C SER A 21 15.61 12.85 15.05
N GLU A 22 15.67 13.91 15.85
CA GLU A 22 16.27 13.83 17.17
C GLU A 22 15.52 12.83 18.08
N TYR A 23 14.26 12.53 17.74
CA TYR A 23 13.31 11.70 18.48
C TYR A 23 12.63 10.70 17.52
N PRO A 24 13.29 9.57 17.19
CA PRO A 24 12.77 8.64 16.18
C PRO A 24 11.61 7.75 16.67
N ILE A 25 11.17 7.84 17.93
CA ILE A 25 10.21 6.91 18.56
C ILE A 25 8.93 7.63 19.03
N ILE A 26 7.81 6.90 19.06
CA ILE A 26 6.55 7.31 19.67
C ILE A 26 6.75 7.46 21.19
N LEU A 27 6.61 8.68 21.69
CA LEU A 27 6.82 9.01 23.10
C LEU A 27 5.63 8.58 23.95
N ASN A 28 5.88 8.13 25.18
CA ASN A 28 4.80 7.91 26.15
C ASN A 28 4.21 9.26 26.57
N THR A 29 2.93 9.48 26.30
CA THR A 29 2.23 10.75 26.56
C THR A 29 1.71 10.90 27.98
N ASP A 30 1.63 9.81 28.74
CA ASP A 30 0.90 9.77 30.01
C ASP A 30 1.51 10.70 31.06
N ASP A 31 2.84 10.84 31.05
CA ASP A 31 3.58 11.71 31.99
C ASP A 31 3.79 13.13 31.43
N ILE A 32 3.56 13.37 30.13
CA ILE A 32 3.87 14.64 29.49
C ILE A 32 2.85 15.70 29.90
N PHE A 33 1.55 15.41 29.73
CA PHE A 33 0.49 16.40 29.98
C PHE A 33 0.40 16.83 31.45
N LEU A 34 0.80 15.98 32.38
CA LEU A 34 0.78 16.27 33.82
C LEU A 34 1.87 17.26 34.25
N ASN A 35 2.95 17.37 33.47
CA ASN A 35 4.13 18.19 33.81
C ASN A 35 4.21 19.50 33.02
N LEU A 36 3.32 19.71 32.05
CA LEU A 36 3.25 20.91 31.24
C LEU A 36 2.82 22.13 32.08
N LYS A 37 3.67 23.15 32.13
CA LYS A 37 3.40 24.44 32.80
C LYS A 37 3.57 25.60 31.82
N PRO A 38 2.77 26.68 31.91
CA PRO A 38 3.01 27.88 31.13
C PRO A 38 4.43 28.41 31.36
N ALA A 39 5.15 28.74 30.28
CA ALA A 39 6.51 29.29 30.38
C ALA A 39 6.53 30.73 30.93
N LEU A 40 5.40 31.45 30.86
CA LEU A 40 5.24 32.81 31.36
C LEU A 40 4.13 32.87 32.42
N GLU A 41 4.42 33.52 33.55
CA GLU A 41 3.46 33.77 34.63
C GLU A 41 2.52 34.96 34.34
N ASN A 42 2.93 35.89 33.46
CA ASN A 42 2.12 37.04 33.05
C ASN A 42 1.69 36.89 31.59
N LEU A 43 0.40 36.59 31.41
CA LEU A 43 -0.23 36.39 30.13
C LEU A 43 -0.46 37.72 29.42
N ASP A 44 0.11 37.87 28.23
CA ASP A 44 -0.25 38.96 27.32
C ASP A 44 -1.56 38.56 26.61
N ALA A 45 -2.64 39.32 26.82
CA ALA A 45 -3.99 38.99 26.36
C ALA A 45 -4.14 38.98 24.82
N THR A 46 -3.07 39.30 24.10
CA THR A 46 -2.99 39.37 22.64
C THR A 46 -2.27 38.17 22.01
N SER A 47 -1.68 37.26 22.81
CA SER A 47 -0.97 36.08 22.30
C SER A 47 -1.94 34.93 21.98
N LEU A 48 -1.86 34.41 20.75
CA LEU A 48 -2.65 33.26 20.27
C LEU A 48 -2.11 31.89 20.73
N ALA A 49 -0.85 31.82 21.17
CA ALA A 49 -0.21 30.58 21.63
C ALA A 49 0.76 30.85 22.77
N ASN A 50 0.66 30.08 23.86
CA ASN A 50 1.53 30.20 25.01
C ASN A 50 2.62 29.13 24.97
N PRO A 51 3.90 29.50 25.03
CA PRO A 51 4.97 28.52 25.16
C PRO A 51 4.81 27.76 26.50
N VAL A 52 5.06 26.45 26.46
CA VAL A 52 4.89 25.55 27.59
C VAL A 52 6.25 24.98 27.97
N THR A 53 6.54 24.89 29.27
CA THR A 53 7.74 24.27 29.84
C THR A 53 7.35 23.02 30.63
N GLY A 54 8.34 22.22 31.04
CA GLY A 54 8.10 20.99 31.82
C GLY A 54 7.94 19.73 30.96
N TRP A 55 8.06 19.84 29.63
CA TRP A 55 8.24 18.67 28.78
C TRP A 55 9.61 18.04 29.05
N GLN A 56 9.62 16.89 29.71
CA GLN A 56 10.80 16.05 29.88
C GLN A 56 10.50 14.68 29.31
N LEU A 57 11.44 14.12 28.55
CA LEU A 57 11.35 12.74 28.10
C LEU A 57 11.45 11.81 29.30
N SER A 58 10.65 10.76 29.31
CA SER A 58 10.81 9.70 30.30
C SER A 58 12.24 9.13 30.20
N GLN A 59 12.77 8.65 31.33
CA GLN A 59 14.09 8.02 31.35
C GLN A 59 14.14 6.81 30.39
N SER A 60 13.03 6.08 30.29
CA SER A 60 12.86 4.95 29.37
C SER A 60 12.97 5.39 27.91
N ASP A 61 12.26 6.45 27.51
CA ASP A 61 12.28 6.97 26.14
C ASP A 61 13.67 7.48 25.76
N SER A 62 14.32 8.24 26.65
CA SER A 62 15.67 8.76 26.44
C SER A 62 16.69 7.63 26.21
N GLN A 63 16.62 6.55 27.00
CA GLN A 63 17.51 5.40 26.82
C GLN A 63 17.21 4.59 25.55
N LEU A 64 15.96 4.59 25.10
CA LEU A 64 15.54 3.90 23.88
C LEU A 64 16.02 4.69 22.65
N ILE A 65 15.86 6.01 22.65
CA ILE A 65 16.43 6.94 21.66
C ILE A 65 17.96 6.75 21.56
N ASP A 66 18.67 6.74 22.69
CA ASP A 66 20.12 6.54 22.72
C ASP A 66 20.53 5.17 22.16
N SER A 67 19.74 4.13 22.44
CA SER A 67 19.99 2.79 21.91
C SER A 67 19.78 2.76 20.39
N GLY A 68 18.73 3.41 19.90
CA GLY A 68 18.46 3.57 18.47
C GLY A 68 19.57 4.34 17.76
N LYS A 69 20.01 5.49 18.29
CA LYS A 69 21.11 6.31 17.72
C LYS A 69 22.43 5.53 17.65
N LYS A 70 22.77 4.79 18.71
CA LYS A 70 23.97 3.93 18.75
C LYS A 70 23.89 2.82 17.71
N PHE A 71 22.74 2.14 17.61
CA PHE A 71 22.52 1.09 16.62
C PHE A 71 22.59 1.64 15.19
N TYR A 72 21.87 2.72 14.90
CA TYR A 72 21.87 3.39 13.59
C TYR A 72 23.29 3.72 13.14
N THR A 73 24.09 4.33 14.01
CA THR A 73 25.48 4.69 13.69
C THR A 73 26.36 3.46 13.44
N LYS A 74 26.16 2.39 14.23
CA LYS A 74 26.86 1.11 14.07
C LYS A 74 26.52 0.44 12.74
N LEU A 75 25.22 0.30 12.44
CA LEU A 75 24.73 -0.32 11.21
C LEU A 75 25.14 0.50 9.97
N LYS A 76 24.99 1.82 10.00
CA LYS A 76 25.35 2.71 8.89
C LYS A 76 26.83 2.63 8.54
N ARG A 77 27.70 2.50 9.55
CA ARG A 77 29.14 2.30 9.36
C ARG A 77 29.45 0.92 8.76
N LYS A 78 28.78 -0.13 9.23
CA LYS A 78 28.95 -1.50 8.72
C LYS A 78 28.47 -1.63 7.27
N LEU A 79 27.37 -0.97 6.89
CA LEU A 79 26.86 -0.98 5.51
C LEU A 79 27.78 -0.28 4.49
N LYS A 80 28.66 0.64 4.95
CA LYS A 80 29.68 1.25 4.09
C LYS A 80 30.87 0.32 3.83
N ASP A 81 31.05 -0.71 4.66
CA ASP A 81 32.16 -1.66 4.58
C ASP A 81 31.75 -2.87 3.73
N HIS A 82 31.79 -2.70 2.41
CA HIS A 82 31.24 -3.64 1.43
C HIS A 82 31.95 -5.01 1.37
N SER A 83 33.14 -5.17 1.94
CA SER A 83 33.92 -6.41 1.82
C SER A 83 33.70 -7.42 2.94
N ASN A 84 33.21 -6.99 4.11
CA ASN A 84 33.18 -7.82 5.32
C ASN A 84 31.82 -7.90 6.04
N PHE A 85 30.80 -7.19 5.58
CA PHE A 85 29.48 -7.22 6.21
C PHE A 85 28.54 -8.21 5.50
N ASN A 86 28.26 -9.35 6.14
CA ASN A 86 27.41 -10.42 5.63
C ASN A 86 26.12 -10.56 6.48
N LYS A 87 25.28 -11.56 6.13
CA LYS A 87 24.02 -11.85 6.84
C LYS A 87 24.24 -12.12 8.33
N ASP A 88 25.21 -12.95 8.68
CA ASP A 88 25.49 -13.31 10.07
C ASP A 88 25.90 -12.09 10.89
N GLY A 89 26.83 -11.27 10.35
CA GLY A 89 27.25 -10.02 10.99
C GLY A 89 26.13 -9.00 11.15
N PHE A 90 25.09 -9.06 10.32
CA PHE A 90 23.88 -8.24 10.49
C PHE A 90 22.98 -8.77 11.61
N PHE A 91 22.74 -10.09 11.68
CA PHE A 91 21.98 -10.69 12.77
C PHE A 91 22.65 -10.51 14.13
N GLU A 92 23.99 -10.62 14.19
CA GLU A 92 24.80 -10.37 15.40
C GLU A 92 24.59 -8.99 16.02
N ILE A 93 24.18 -7.99 15.22
CA ILE A 93 23.93 -6.64 15.72
C ILE A 93 22.44 -6.34 15.87
N LEU A 94 21.59 -6.92 15.03
CA LEU A 94 20.15 -6.66 15.02
C LEU A 94 19.45 -7.35 16.19
N ILE A 95 19.71 -8.64 16.41
CA ILE A 95 19.00 -9.43 17.44
C ILE A 95 19.23 -8.83 18.83
N PRO A 96 20.48 -8.56 19.29
CA PRO A 96 20.69 -7.99 20.61
C PRO A 96 20.10 -6.58 20.77
N PHE A 97 20.02 -5.82 19.67
CA PHE A 97 19.36 -4.51 19.68
C PHE A 97 17.86 -4.66 19.92
N LEU A 98 17.19 -5.53 19.15
CA LEU A 98 15.77 -5.79 19.26
C LEU A 98 15.38 -6.40 20.62
N GLU A 99 16.15 -7.34 21.15
CA GLU A 99 15.93 -7.91 22.48
C GLU A 99 16.03 -6.83 23.57
N LYS A 100 17.03 -5.95 23.46
CA LYS A 100 17.24 -4.87 24.41
C LYS A 100 16.07 -3.88 24.42
N ILE A 101 15.52 -3.51 23.25
CA ILE A 101 14.35 -2.63 23.20
C ILE A 101 13.07 -3.37 23.64
N GLY A 102 12.94 -4.66 23.32
CA GLY A 102 11.81 -5.50 23.75
C GLY A 102 11.74 -5.67 25.27
N HIS A 103 12.86 -5.97 25.91
CA HIS A 103 12.96 -6.05 27.37
C HIS A 103 12.57 -4.72 28.04
N LYS A 104 12.97 -3.59 27.45
CA LYS A 104 12.62 -2.27 27.99
C LYS A 104 11.14 -1.92 27.82
N ALA A 105 10.53 -2.39 26.74
CA ALA A 105 9.11 -2.25 26.50
C ALA A 105 8.25 -3.28 27.25
N GLY A 106 8.87 -4.21 28.01
CA GLY A 106 8.16 -5.29 28.70
C GLY A 106 7.56 -6.35 27.77
N ILE A 107 8.08 -6.46 26.53
CA ILE A 107 7.57 -7.37 25.51
C ILE A 107 8.35 -8.68 25.57
N ALA A 108 7.67 -9.78 25.89
CA ALA A 108 8.24 -11.12 25.84
C ALA A 108 7.98 -11.78 24.48
N VAL A 109 9.01 -12.42 23.92
CA VAL A 109 8.90 -13.25 22.72
C VAL A 109 8.73 -14.70 23.15
N GLY A 110 7.62 -15.33 22.76
CA GLY A 110 7.26 -16.69 23.15
C GLY A 110 7.93 -17.80 22.33
N ILE A 111 9.04 -17.50 21.67
CA ILE A 111 9.77 -18.42 20.78
C ILE A 111 11.24 -18.45 21.21
N ASP A 112 11.86 -19.62 21.13
CA ASP A 112 13.27 -19.81 21.47
C ASP A 112 14.19 -19.07 20.47
N SER A 113 15.28 -18.50 20.97
CA SER A 113 16.30 -17.81 20.18
C SER A 113 16.97 -18.67 19.09
N SER A 114 16.90 -20.00 19.22
CA SER A 114 17.42 -20.98 18.26
C SER A 114 16.48 -21.23 17.07
N ASP A 115 15.23 -20.74 17.12
CA ASP A 115 14.27 -20.90 16.03
C ASP A 115 14.64 -20.00 14.84
N ALA A 116 14.59 -20.55 13.62
CA ALA A 116 14.87 -19.79 12.40
C ALA A 116 13.92 -18.59 12.20
N ALA A 117 12.71 -18.66 12.74
CA ALA A 117 11.72 -17.58 12.70
C ALA A 117 11.91 -16.55 13.83
N TYR A 118 12.85 -16.75 14.76
CA TYR A 118 13.01 -15.91 15.95
C TYR A 118 13.16 -14.42 15.60
N THR A 119 14.08 -14.09 14.70
CA THR A 119 14.30 -12.69 14.28
C THR A 119 13.05 -12.08 13.64
N ARG A 120 12.30 -12.88 12.88
CA ARG A 120 11.06 -12.43 12.24
C ARG A 120 10.04 -12.02 13.29
N VAL A 121 9.77 -12.92 14.24
CA VAL A 121 8.80 -12.69 15.31
C VAL A 121 9.24 -11.55 16.23
N LEU A 122 10.54 -11.40 16.45
CA LEU A 122 11.09 -10.28 17.21
C LEU A 122 10.82 -8.93 16.51
N ILE A 123 10.94 -8.86 15.18
CA ILE A 123 10.55 -7.66 14.40
C ILE A 123 9.03 -7.45 14.44
N GLU A 124 8.21 -8.48 14.26
CA GLU A 124 6.75 -8.38 14.34
C GLU A 124 6.29 -7.80 15.68
N LYS A 125 6.91 -8.22 16.78
CA LYS A 125 6.52 -7.82 18.14
C LYS A 125 7.12 -6.50 18.58
N VAL A 126 8.36 -6.20 18.21
CA VAL A 126 9.14 -5.11 18.80
C VAL A 126 9.54 -4.05 17.77
N GLY A 127 9.37 -4.33 16.47
CA GLY A 127 9.87 -3.48 15.40
C GLY A 127 9.31 -2.06 15.39
N PHE A 128 8.07 -1.87 15.87
CA PHE A 128 7.46 -0.54 16.02
C PHE A 128 8.26 0.38 16.97
N SER A 129 9.06 -0.19 17.89
CA SER A 129 9.90 0.54 18.83
C SER A 129 11.28 0.92 18.27
N MET A 130 11.65 0.49 17.06
CA MET A 130 12.95 0.85 16.47
C MET A 130 13.04 2.34 16.12
N GLY A 131 11.91 2.93 15.81
CA GLY A 131 11.81 4.27 15.27
C GLY A 131 12.12 4.37 13.78
N ARG A 132 11.62 5.45 13.15
CA ARG A 132 11.59 5.64 11.69
C ARG A 132 12.96 5.44 11.02
N ASP A 133 13.97 6.18 11.48
CA ASP A 133 15.29 6.19 10.85
C ASP A 133 16.02 4.84 10.97
N VAL A 134 15.83 4.16 12.09
CA VAL A 134 16.39 2.82 12.32
C VAL A 134 15.69 1.81 11.43
N ALA A 135 14.35 1.82 11.40
CA ALA A 135 13.57 0.92 10.55
C ALA A 135 13.93 1.05 9.06
N GLY A 136 14.07 2.29 8.56
CA GLY A 136 14.52 2.54 7.18
C GLY A 136 15.93 1.99 6.91
N LEU A 137 16.86 2.14 7.86
CA LEU A 137 18.22 1.61 7.71
C LEU A 137 18.27 0.07 7.80
N VAL A 138 17.47 -0.54 8.68
CA VAL A 138 17.30 -2.00 8.76
C VAL A 138 16.73 -2.53 7.46
N MET A 139 15.70 -1.90 6.91
CA MET A 139 15.13 -2.25 5.61
C MET A 139 16.19 -2.20 4.50
N LYS A 140 16.96 -1.11 4.42
CA LYS A 140 18.06 -0.96 3.47
C LYS A 140 19.13 -2.06 3.61
N ALA A 141 19.46 -2.44 4.84
CA ALA A 141 20.38 -3.53 5.11
C ALA A 141 19.83 -4.88 4.63
N CYS A 142 18.57 -5.19 4.96
CA CYS A 142 17.90 -6.43 4.55
C CYS A 142 17.86 -6.57 3.02
N ILE A 143 17.57 -5.49 2.28
CA ILE A 143 17.58 -5.51 0.82
C ILE A 143 18.99 -5.70 0.27
N SER A 144 19.97 -4.98 0.83
CA SER A 144 21.38 -5.06 0.37
C SER A 144 21.98 -6.44 0.60
N LEU A 145 21.60 -7.10 1.70
CA LEU A 145 22.03 -8.44 2.08
C LEU A 145 21.11 -9.54 1.55
N GLU A 146 20.05 -9.20 0.81
CA GLU A 146 19.07 -10.15 0.25
C GLU A 146 18.43 -11.06 1.32
N ILE A 147 17.98 -10.45 2.41
CA ILE A 147 17.22 -11.07 3.51
C ILE A 147 15.74 -10.76 3.31
N TRP A 148 15.14 -11.41 2.31
CA TRP A 148 13.79 -11.09 1.81
C TRP A 148 12.68 -11.33 2.83
N ASP A 149 12.80 -12.36 3.67
CA ASP A 149 11.79 -12.69 4.69
C ASP A 149 11.62 -11.54 5.72
N LEU A 150 12.72 -10.84 6.05
CA LEU A 150 12.64 -9.67 6.93
C LEU A 150 12.09 -8.44 6.20
N VAL A 151 12.36 -8.28 4.90
CA VAL A 151 11.76 -7.21 4.09
C VAL A 151 10.25 -7.36 4.06
N GLU A 152 9.75 -8.56 3.77
CA GLU A 152 8.33 -8.90 3.82
C GLU A 152 7.74 -8.56 5.19
N THR A 153 8.40 -8.98 6.27
CA THR A 153 7.94 -8.74 7.64
C THR A 153 7.85 -7.25 7.97
N LEU A 154 8.83 -6.46 7.54
CA LEU A 154 8.83 -5.01 7.74
C LEU A 154 7.70 -4.31 6.95
N ILE A 155 7.38 -4.79 5.75
CA ILE A 155 6.28 -4.27 4.92
C ILE A 155 4.92 -4.62 5.54
N VAL A 156 4.68 -5.90 5.81
CA VAL A 156 3.37 -6.41 6.29
C VAL A 156 3.01 -5.80 7.65
N ASN A 157 4.00 -5.57 8.51
CA ASN A 157 3.79 -4.95 9.83
C ASN A 157 3.84 -3.41 9.78
N ARG A 158 3.97 -2.80 8.59
CA ARG A 158 3.99 -1.33 8.39
C ARG A 158 5.03 -0.62 9.28
N ILE A 159 6.18 -1.25 9.48
CA ILE A 159 7.26 -0.73 10.35
C ILE A 159 8.03 0.39 9.65
N VAL A 160 8.06 0.37 8.31
CA VAL A 160 8.77 1.34 7.49
C VAL A 160 7.84 2.47 7.07
N ASP A 161 8.32 3.69 7.30
CA ASP A 161 7.65 4.95 6.99
C ASP A 161 7.76 5.32 5.50
N HIS A 162 6.84 6.16 5.02
CA HIS A 162 6.80 6.67 3.64
C HIS A 162 8.13 7.26 3.16
N SER A 163 8.89 7.93 4.03
CA SER A 163 10.20 8.49 3.68
C SER A 163 11.22 7.47 3.14
N SER A 164 11.02 6.17 3.42
CA SER A 164 11.88 5.10 2.92
C SER A 164 11.31 4.37 1.69
N TYR A 165 10.10 4.73 1.22
CA TYR A 165 9.44 4.03 0.10
C TYR A 165 10.13 4.27 -1.24
N SER A 166 10.70 5.45 -1.48
CA SER A 166 11.50 5.70 -2.69
C SER A 166 12.64 4.71 -2.85
N ASP A 167 13.49 4.62 -1.81
CA ASP A 167 14.62 3.69 -1.77
C ASP A 167 14.15 2.23 -1.86
N LEU A 168 13.07 1.89 -1.16
CA LEU A 168 12.47 0.54 -1.16
C LEU A 168 12.00 0.15 -2.56
N VAL A 169 11.11 0.94 -3.18
CA VAL A 169 10.51 0.67 -4.49
C VAL A 169 11.60 0.57 -5.54
N MET A 170 12.52 1.53 -5.59
CA MET A 170 13.63 1.51 -6.55
C MET A 170 14.49 0.27 -6.39
N SER A 171 14.80 -0.13 -5.15
CA SER A 171 15.62 -1.32 -4.89
C SER A 171 14.89 -2.61 -5.25
N LEU A 172 13.59 -2.73 -4.94
CA LEU A 172 12.78 -3.90 -5.30
C LEU A 172 12.61 -4.03 -6.82
N VAL A 173 12.42 -2.91 -7.53
CA VAL A 173 12.37 -2.88 -9.00
C VAL A 173 13.71 -3.33 -9.59
N MET A 174 14.83 -2.78 -9.10
CA MET A 174 16.19 -3.16 -9.56
C MET A 174 16.49 -4.64 -9.30
N LYS A 175 16.11 -5.15 -8.12
CA LYS A 175 16.29 -6.57 -7.73
C LYS A 175 15.18 -7.49 -8.28
N LYS A 176 14.22 -6.93 -9.02
CA LYS A 176 13.11 -7.63 -9.67
C LYS A 176 12.23 -8.45 -8.70
N ARG A 177 12.07 -7.98 -7.46
CA ARG A 177 11.24 -8.61 -6.42
C ARG A 177 9.79 -8.13 -6.52
N SER A 178 9.10 -8.61 -7.56
CA SER A 178 7.72 -8.24 -7.84
C SER A 178 6.74 -8.64 -6.73
N ASP A 179 7.01 -9.76 -6.07
CA ASP A 179 6.26 -10.29 -4.93
C ASP A 179 6.26 -9.28 -3.76
N LEU A 180 7.44 -8.82 -3.37
CA LEU A 180 7.60 -7.82 -2.31
C LEU A 180 7.06 -6.45 -2.75
N LEU A 181 7.18 -6.10 -4.03
CA LEU A 181 6.62 -4.85 -4.55
C LEU A 181 5.09 -4.85 -4.50
N SER A 182 4.44 -5.98 -4.81
CA SER A 182 3.00 -6.17 -4.64
C SER A 182 2.58 -6.08 -3.17
N LEU A 183 3.37 -6.59 -2.23
CA LEU A 183 3.11 -6.40 -0.80
C LEU A 183 3.27 -4.92 -0.40
N THR A 184 4.28 -4.21 -0.91
CA THR A 184 4.42 -2.78 -0.65
C THR A 184 3.17 -2.03 -1.06
N ILE A 185 2.56 -2.33 -2.21
CA ILE A 185 1.31 -1.69 -2.67
C ILE A 185 0.13 -1.98 -1.72
N GLN A 186 0.08 -3.19 -1.17
CA GLN A 186 -1.02 -3.59 -0.29
C GLN A 186 -0.95 -2.97 1.11
N TYR A 187 0.26 -2.68 1.59
CA TYR A 187 0.50 -2.25 2.97
C TYR A 187 1.00 -0.80 3.11
N ALA A 188 1.41 -0.16 2.02
CA ALA A 188 1.83 1.24 2.00
C ALA A 188 0.70 2.18 2.44
N SER A 189 1.06 3.28 3.09
CA SER A 189 0.15 4.37 3.47
C SER A 189 -0.16 5.35 2.35
N ASP A 190 0.77 5.50 1.40
CA ASP A 190 0.77 6.47 0.30
C ASP A 190 1.97 6.19 -0.63
N PHE A 191 1.92 6.75 -1.84
CA PHE A 191 3.04 6.74 -2.78
C PHE A 191 3.24 8.13 -3.36
N GLY A 192 4.50 8.59 -3.39
CA GLY A 192 4.89 9.72 -4.20
C GLY A 192 4.91 9.41 -5.69
N LEU A 193 5.11 10.47 -6.49
CA LEU A 193 5.13 10.39 -7.96
C LEU A 193 6.25 9.50 -8.49
N SER A 194 7.43 9.52 -7.87
CA SER A 194 8.59 8.74 -8.30
C SER A 194 8.35 7.24 -8.12
N GLU A 195 7.79 6.88 -6.96
CA GLU A 195 7.45 5.52 -6.57
C GLU A 195 6.38 4.97 -7.51
N LEU A 196 5.28 5.70 -7.67
CA LEU A 196 4.15 5.28 -8.49
C LEU A 196 4.54 5.12 -9.96
N LEU A 197 5.29 6.08 -10.52
CA LEU A 197 5.80 6.00 -11.89
C LEU A 197 6.69 4.77 -12.08
N SER A 198 7.56 4.48 -11.11
CA SER A 198 8.46 3.33 -11.17
C SER A 198 7.71 2.01 -11.12
N ILE A 199 6.69 1.91 -10.26
CA ILE A 199 5.80 0.73 -10.16
C ILE A 199 5.05 0.51 -11.48
N LEU A 200 4.42 1.57 -12.02
CA LEU A 200 3.67 1.50 -13.27
C LEU A 200 4.56 1.02 -14.42
N LYS A 201 5.70 1.67 -14.65
CA LYS A 201 6.63 1.29 -15.71
C LYS A 201 7.09 -0.17 -15.59
N TYR A 202 7.40 -0.59 -14.36
CA TYR A 202 7.85 -1.94 -14.09
C TYR A 202 6.81 -3.02 -14.43
N PHE A 203 5.54 -2.82 -14.05
CA PHE A 203 4.49 -3.81 -14.32
C PHE A 203 3.87 -3.72 -15.71
N LEU A 204 3.86 -2.53 -16.33
CA LEU A 204 3.37 -2.35 -17.70
C LEU A 204 4.35 -2.91 -18.73
N CYS A 205 5.66 -2.88 -18.46
CA CYS A 205 6.70 -3.35 -19.37
C CYS A 205 7.78 -4.15 -18.63
N PRO A 206 7.45 -5.29 -18.01
CA PRO A 206 8.41 -6.07 -17.23
C PRO A 206 9.51 -6.67 -18.11
N SER A 207 10.73 -6.66 -17.59
CA SER A 207 11.85 -7.41 -18.18
C SER A 207 11.63 -8.92 -18.07
N LYS A 208 12.24 -9.71 -18.97
CA LYS A 208 12.08 -11.19 -18.98
C LYS A 208 12.40 -11.84 -17.62
N ASP A 209 13.43 -11.36 -16.93
CA ASP A 209 13.85 -11.98 -15.66
C ASP A 209 12.91 -11.62 -14.48
N ALA A 210 12.10 -10.56 -14.62
CA ALA A 210 11.16 -10.14 -13.58
C ALA A 210 9.98 -11.11 -13.42
N TYR A 211 9.65 -11.87 -14.46
CA TYR A 211 8.52 -12.81 -14.44
C TYR A 211 8.68 -13.91 -13.39
N SER A 212 9.92 -14.28 -13.03
CA SER A 212 10.19 -15.34 -12.05
C SER A 212 9.54 -15.07 -10.68
N CYS A 213 9.61 -13.83 -10.18
CA CYS A 213 8.98 -13.44 -8.91
C CYS A 213 7.47 -13.18 -9.07
N MET A 214 7.03 -12.71 -10.25
CA MET A 214 5.61 -12.50 -10.53
C MET A 214 4.81 -13.82 -10.51
N VAL A 215 5.44 -14.96 -10.83
CA VAL A 215 4.79 -16.27 -10.77
C VAL A 215 4.22 -16.58 -9.37
N ASN A 216 4.87 -16.09 -8.30
CA ASN A 216 4.36 -16.27 -6.94
C ASN A 216 3.04 -15.50 -6.74
N VAL A 217 2.94 -14.28 -7.28
CA VAL A 217 1.69 -13.51 -7.26
C VAL A 217 0.58 -14.27 -7.99
N ARG A 218 0.88 -14.83 -9.17
CA ARG A 218 -0.10 -15.64 -9.91
C ARG A 218 -0.55 -16.87 -9.15
N LYS A 219 0.38 -17.61 -8.53
CA LYS A 219 0.06 -18.78 -7.71
C LYS A 219 -0.84 -18.42 -6.53
N GLU A 220 -0.64 -17.27 -5.91
CA GLU A 220 -1.52 -16.79 -4.84
C GLU A 220 -2.93 -16.50 -5.36
N TRP A 221 -3.06 -15.77 -6.48
CA TRP A 221 -4.37 -15.54 -7.12
C TRP A 221 -5.07 -16.85 -7.50
N GLU A 222 -4.33 -17.81 -8.05
CA GLU A 222 -4.84 -19.14 -8.41
C GLU A 222 -5.29 -19.93 -7.18
N SER A 223 -4.48 -19.93 -6.10
CA SER A 223 -4.81 -20.56 -4.82
C SER A 223 -6.11 -20.00 -4.23
N GLN A 224 -6.26 -18.67 -4.22
CA GLN A 224 -7.46 -18.00 -3.73
C GLN A 224 -8.70 -18.33 -4.58
N ALA A 225 -8.54 -18.40 -5.91
CA ALA A 225 -9.61 -18.77 -6.81
C ALA A 225 -10.07 -20.23 -6.60
N LEU A 226 -9.13 -21.16 -6.47
CA LEU A 226 -9.42 -22.58 -6.19
C LEU A 226 -10.11 -22.75 -4.84
N LEU A 227 -9.60 -22.09 -3.80
CA LEU A 227 -10.21 -22.12 -2.46
C LEU A 227 -11.65 -21.57 -2.48
N ALA A 228 -11.91 -20.52 -3.26
CA ALA A 228 -13.27 -20.01 -3.45
C ALA A 228 -14.20 -21.02 -4.15
N ILE A 229 -13.71 -21.76 -5.16
CA ILE A 229 -14.46 -22.80 -5.87
C ILE A 229 -14.77 -23.99 -4.94
N GLU A 230 -13.80 -24.42 -4.14
CA GLU A 230 -13.97 -25.48 -3.15
C GLU A 230 -15.03 -25.08 -2.12
N MET A 231 -14.95 -23.86 -1.58
CA MET A 231 -15.96 -23.33 -0.66
C MET A 231 -17.33 -23.17 -1.34
N ALA A 232 -17.41 -22.75 -2.59
CA ALA A 232 -18.68 -22.65 -3.31
C ALA A 232 -19.38 -24.02 -3.48
N SER A 233 -18.60 -25.09 -3.48
CA SER A 233 -19.05 -26.48 -3.67
C SER A 233 -19.28 -27.23 -2.36
N ASP A 234 -18.87 -26.67 -1.21
CA ASP A 234 -19.02 -27.29 0.10
C ASP A 234 -20.48 -27.20 0.60
N LYS A 235 -21.10 -28.37 0.74
CA LYS A 235 -22.49 -28.53 1.20
C LYS A 235 -22.67 -28.26 2.70
N ASN A 236 -21.58 -28.19 3.46
CA ASN A 236 -21.62 -27.96 4.91
C ASN A 236 -21.62 -26.47 5.27
N LEU A 237 -21.34 -25.58 4.31
CA LEU A 237 -21.41 -24.14 4.53
C LEU A 237 -22.87 -23.68 4.62
N SER A 238 -23.11 -22.67 5.46
CA SER A 238 -24.40 -22.00 5.49
C SER A 238 -24.69 -21.38 4.13
N GLU A 239 -25.97 -21.32 3.74
CA GLU A 239 -26.42 -20.79 2.45
C GLU A 239 -25.82 -19.41 2.14
N LYS A 240 -25.78 -18.52 3.14
CA LYS A 240 -25.15 -17.21 3.04
C LYS A 240 -23.66 -17.27 2.72
N LYS A 241 -22.91 -18.16 3.37
CA LYS A 241 -21.47 -18.34 3.11
C LYS A 241 -21.23 -18.99 1.75
N SER A 242 -22.06 -19.96 1.37
CA SER A 242 -22.03 -20.58 0.04
C SER A 242 -22.26 -19.55 -1.06
N GLN A 243 -23.21 -18.63 -0.89
CA GLN A 243 -23.44 -17.56 -1.87
C GLN A 243 -22.25 -16.61 -1.98
N ILE A 244 -21.67 -16.18 -0.84
CA ILE A 244 -20.45 -15.35 -0.83
C ILE A 244 -19.30 -16.07 -1.57
N ALA A 245 -19.14 -17.38 -1.36
CA ALA A 245 -18.11 -18.17 -2.02
C ALA A 245 -18.35 -18.27 -3.54
N LYS A 246 -19.60 -18.43 -3.98
CA LYS A 246 -19.96 -18.40 -5.42
C LYS A 246 -19.63 -17.05 -6.05
N ASP A 247 -20.05 -15.96 -5.43
CA ASP A 247 -19.79 -14.62 -5.93
C ASP A 247 -18.26 -14.34 -5.98
N ALA A 248 -17.54 -14.74 -4.93
CA ALA A 248 -16.09 -14.64 -4.87
C ALA A 248 -15.39 -15.50 -5.95
N SER A 249 -15.88 -16.71 -6.21
CA SER A 249 -15.30 -17.60 -7.23
C SER A 249 -15.40 -17.00 -8.63
N ILE A 250 -16.55 -16.39 -8.97
CA ILE A 250 -16.76 -15.70 -10.25
C ILE A 250 -15.81 -14.50 -10.34
N LEU A 251 -15.74 -13.70 -9.28
CA LEU A 251 -14.91 -12.50 -9.23
C LEU A 251 -13.41 -12.84 -9.38
N LEU A 252 -12.92 -13.85 -8.66
CA LEU A 252 -11.52 -14.27 -8.71
C LEU A 252 -11.14 -14.96 -10.02
N MET A 253 -12.04 -15.78 -10.59
CA MET A 253 -11.86 -16.34 -11.94
C MET A 253 -11.74 -15.21 -12.96
N LEU A 254 -12.62 -14.21 -12.87
CA LEU A 254 -12.60 -13.06 -13.77
C LEU A 254 -11.32 -12.23 -13.62
N ALA A 255 -10.82 -12.05 -12.41
CA ALA A 255 -9.54 -11.39 -12.15
C ALA A 255 -8.33 -12.23 -12.59
N HIS A 256 -8.38 -13.55 -12.54
CA HIS A 256 -7.23 -14.38 -12.90
C HIS A 256 -7.12 -14.64 -14.42
N ASP A 257 -8.23 -15.00 -15.06
CA ASP A 257 -8.20 -15.58 -16.41
C ASP A 257 -7.97 -14.53 -17.50
N GLY A 258 -7.10 -14.85 -18.47
CA GLY A 258 -6.81 -13.95 -19.59
C GLY A 258 -5.92 -12.75 -19.25
N PHE A 259 -5.53 -12.60 -17.98
CA PHE A 259 -4.53 -11.62 -17.56
C PHE A 259 -3.12 -12.22 -17.54
N LEU A 260 -2.15 -11.38 -17.87
CA LEU A 260 -0.73 -11.65 -17.72
C LEU A 260 -0.35 -11.59 -16.24
N THR A 261 0.71 -12.29 -15.89
CA THR A 261 1.23 -12.32 -14.51
C THR A 261 1.57 -10.91 -14.00
N SER A 262 2.04 -10.01 -14.86
CA SER A 262 2.31 -8.61 -14.49
C SER A 262 1.05 -7.76 -14.34
N GLU A 263 -0.02 -8.10 -15.05
CA GLU A 263 -1.33 -7.46 -14.91
C GLU A 263 -1.99 -7.84 -13.56
N LEU A 264 -1.77 -9.07 -13.08
CA LEU A 264 -2.18 -9.47 -11.73
C LEU A 264 -1.51 -8.62 -10.64
N CYS A 265 -0.28 -8.15 -10.88
CA CYS A 265 0.37 -7.20 -9.97
C CYS A 265 -0.25 -5.80 -10.05
N LEU A 266 -0.70 -5.37 -11.24
CA LEU A 266 -1.41 -4.09 -11.44
C LEU A 266 -2.79 -4.06 -10.77
N HIS A 267 -3.42 -5.22 -10.54
CA HIS A 267 -4.67 -5.30 -9.79
C HIS A 267 -4.56 -4.64 -8.42
N TYR A 268 -3.48 -4.94 -7.68
CA TYR A 268 -3.22 -4.34 -6.38
C TYR A 268 -3.12 -2.82 -6.45
N LEU A 269 -2.53 -2.29 -7.53
CA LEU A 269 -2.37 -0.85 -7.68
C LEU A 269 -3.70 -0.15 -7.97
N LEU A 270 -4.48 -0.67 -8.92
CA LEU A 270 -5.77 -0.05 -9.27
C LEU A 270 -6.86 -0.25 -8.22
N ALA A 271 -6.83 -1.36 -7.50
CA ALA A 271 -7.77 -1.60 -6.39
C ALA A 271 -7.38 -0.83 -5.12
N SER A 272 -6.17 -0.26 -5.06
CA SER A 272 -5.70 0.43 -3.86
C SER A 272 -6.42 1.76 -3.67
N PRO A 273 -7.09 1.98 -2.52
CA PRO A 273 -7.79 3.24 -2.24
C PRO A 273 -6.83 4.39 -1.88
N ILE A 274 -5.53 4.11 -1.84
CA ILE A 274 -4.49 4.98 -1.31
C ILE A 274 -3.81 5.80 -2.41
N VAL A 275 -4.04 5.46 -3.67
CA VAL A 275 -3.44 6.15 -4.80
C VAL A 275 -4.16 7.48 -5.02
N ASP A 276 -3.46 8.58 -4.73
CA ASP A 276 -3.93 9.93 -5.03
C ASP A 276 -4.12 10.13 -6.54
N GLU A 277 -5.25 10.71 -6.92
CA GLU A 277 -5.65 10.88 -8.32
C GLU A 277 -4.69 11.82 -9.06
N ALA A 278 -4.24 12.91 -8.43
CA ALA A 278 -3.32 13.87 -9.06
C ALA A 278 -1.93 13.24 -9.25
N ILE A 279 -1.45 12.46 -8.27
CA ILE A 279 -0.19 11.73 -8.39
C ILE A 279 -0.29 10.68 -9.50
N LEU A 280 -1.40 9.92 -9.57
CA LEU A 280 -1.63 8.92 -10.62
C LEU A 280 -1.67 9.57 -12.01
N THR A 281 -2.39 10.67 -12.15
CA THR A 281 -2.49 11.46 -13.38
C THR A 281 -1.10 11.91 -13.85
N SER A 282 -0.30 12.47 -12.94
CA SER A 282 1.07 12.90 -13.23
C SER A 282 2.01 11.73 -13.56
N ALA A 283 1.79 10.55 -12.99
CA ALA A 283 2.56 9.35 -13.33
C ALA A 283 2.17 8.82 -14.72
N ILE A 284 0.87 8.79 -15.05
CA ILE A 284 0.35 8.36 -16.34
C ILE A 284 0.86 9.23 -17.49
N SER A 285 0.89 10.55 -17.32
CA SER A 285 1.40 11.48 -18.36
C SER A 285 2.90 11.31 -18.65
N LYS A 286 3.65 10.61 -17.80
CA LYS A 286 5.08 10.30 -17.96
C LYS A 286 5.36 8.90 -18.53
N LEU A 287 4.32 8.16 -18.92
CA LEU A 287 4.46 6.88 -19.61
C LEU A 287 4.82 7.09 -21.08
N ASN A 288 5.68 6.24 -21.62
CA ASN A 288 5.96 6.23 -23.05
C ASN A 288 4.87 5.49 -23.83
N GLY A 289 4.89 5.56 -25.17
CA GLY A 289 3.85 4.96 -26.01
C GLY A 289 3.65 3.44 -25.82
N LYS A 290 4.72 2.68 -25.50
CA LYS A 290 4.62 1.23 -25.25
C LYS A 290 3.99 0.94 -23.90
N GLU A 291 4.39 1.67 -22.87
CA GLU A 291 3.83 1.59 -21.52
C GLU A 291 2.35 1.99 -21.54
N MET A 292 2.02 3.10 -22.20
CA MET A 292 0.66 3.60 -22.39
C MET A 292 -0.23 2.59 -23.11
N MET A 293 0.26 1.99 -24.21
CA MET A 293 -0.46 0.94 -24.93
C MET A 293 -0.77 -0.26 -24.02
N SER A 294 0.19 -0.65 -23.19
CA SER A 294 0.02 -1.77 -22.26
C SER A 294 -1.03 -1.46 -21.20
N LEU A 295 -1.08 -0.21 -20.71
CA LEU A 295 -2.08 0.25 -19.75
C LEU A 295 -3.48 0.25 -20.38
N ILE A 296 -3.63 0.81 -21.58
CA ILE A 296 -4.91 0.86 -22.31
C ILE A 296 -5.45 -0.55 -22.54
N ARG A 297 -4.61 -1.49 -23.01
CA ARG A 297 -5.00 -2.90 -23.20
C ARG A 297 -5.45 -3.56 -21.91
N TYR A 298 -4.74 -3.32 -20.83
CA TYR A 298 -5.10 -3.86 -19.52
C TYR A 298 -6.45 -3.32 -19.02
N LEU A 299 -6.70 -2.01 -19.15
CA LEU A 299 -7.99 -1.40 -18.83
C LEU A 299 -9.12 -1.93 -19.74
N GLY A 300 -8.84 -2.08 -21.04
CA GLY A 300 -9.79 -2.64 -22.01
C GLY A 300 -10.19 -4.08 -21.72
N LYS A 301 -9.26 -4.92 -21.25
CA LYS A 301 -9.56 -6.29 -20.78
C LYS A 301 -10.56 -6.27 -19.62
N TRP A 302 -10.37 -5.36 -18.67
CA TRP A 302 -11.28 -5.21 -17.54
C TRP A 302 -12.68 -4.78 -17.99
N LEU A 303 -12.79 -3.77 -18.86
CA LEU A 303 -14.08 -3.32 -19.39
C LEU A 303 -14.82 -4.44 -20.13
N ARG A 304 -14.11 -5.16 -21.01
CA ARG A 304 -14.68 -6.32 -21.71
C ARG A 304 -15.18 -7.39 -20.74
N LYS A 305 -14.44 -7.66 -19.68
CA LYS A 305 -14.83 -8.65 -18.65
C LYS A 305 -16.08 -8.22 -17.90
N TYR A 306 -16.18 -6.96 -17.49
CA TYR A 306 -17.38 -6.44 -16.83
C TYR A 306 -18.60 -6.42 -17.73
N GLU A 307 -18.41 -6.17 -19.03
CA GLU A 307 -19.48 -6.29 -20.02
C GLU A 307 -19.94 -7.75 -20.18
N MET A 308 -18.99 -8.70 -20.28
CA MET A 308 -19.31 -10.12 -20.48
C MET A 308 -19.91 -10.80 -19.24
N PHE A 309 -19.59 -10.32 -18.05
CA PHE A 309 -19.98 -10.93 -16.77
C PHE A 309 -20.59 -9.88 -15.83
N PRO A 310 -21.80 -9.36 -16.13
CA PRO A 310 -22.44 -8.31 -15.34
C PRO A 310 -22.76 -8.74 -13.90
N GLN A 311 -22.81 -10.05 -13.62
CA GLN A 311 -22.99 -10.61 -12.28
C GLN A 311 -21.74 -10.46 -11.38
N ALA A 312 -20.56 -10.14 -11.95
CA ALA A 312 -19.33 -10.01 -11.20
C ALA A 312 -19.29 -8.67 -10.46
N GLY A 313 -19.77 -8.67 -9.21
CA GLY A 313 -19.73 -7.51 -8.31
C GLY A 313 -18.59 -7.59 -7.28
N PRO A 314 -18.23 -6.46 -6.63
CA PRO A 314 -17.30 -6.47 -5.51
C PRO A 314 -17.81 -7.38 -4.38
N CYS A 315 -16.93 -8.22 -3.81
CA CYS A 315 -17.28 -9.17 -2.75
C CYS A 315 -16.50 -8.89 -1.44
N PRO A 316 -16.74 -7.74 -0.76
CA PRO A 316 -15.95 -7.31 0.40
C PRO A 316 -16.11 -8.21 1.65
N LYS A 317 -17.17 -9.03 1.68
CA LYS A 317 -17.40 -9.98 2.77
C LYS A 317 -16.58 -11.27 2.60
N ALA A 318 -16.03 -11.55 1.43
CA ALA A 318 -15.27 -12.78 1.18
C ALA A 318 -14.00 -12.85 2.05
N SER A 319 -13.28 -11.74 2.16
CA SER A 319 -12.07 -11.63 2.99
C SER A 319 -12.35 -11.88 4.47
N SER A 320 -13.34 -11.20 5.05
CA SER A 320 -13.69 -11.33 6.48
C SER A 320 -14.45 -12.61 6.83
N ALA A 321 -15.31 -13.13 5.96
CA ALA A 321 -16.18 -14.28 6.26
C ALA A 321 -15.57 -15.63 5.85
N LEU A 322 -14.70 -15.64 4.83
CA LEU A 322 -14.15 -16.84 4.21
C LEU A 322 -12.60 -16.84 4.13
N GLY A 323 -11.93 -15.74 4.50
CA GLY A 323 -10.48 -15.63 4.39
C GLY A 323 -9.96 -15.38 2.97
N LEU A 324 -10.86 -15.08 2.03
CA LEU A 324 -10.56 -14.85 0.62
C LEU A 324 -10.04 -13.42 0.38
N LYS A 325 -8.78 -13.18 0.75
CA LYS A 325 -8.18 -11.83 0.76
C LYS A 325 -8.02 -11.23 -0.63
N ALA A 326 -7.81 -12.05 -1.66
CA ALA A 326 -7.64 -11.55 -3.03
C ALA A 326 -8.88 -10.81 -3.57
N CYS A 327 -10.07 -11.08 -3.03
CA CYS A 327 -11.29 -10.38 -3.43
C CYS A 327 -11.25 -8.87 -3.12
N ASP A 328 -10.49 -8.46 -2.11
CA ASP A 328 -10.34 -7.03 -1.75
C ASP A 328 -9.47 -6.29 -2.77
N TRP A 329 -8.70 -7.02 -3.58
CA TRP A 329 -7.72 -6.49 -4.53
C TRP A 329 -8.15 -6.63 -6.00
N VAL A 330 -9.41 -6.98 -6.23
CA VAL A 330 -9.99 -6.97 -7.58
C VAL A 330 -10.42 -5.53 -7.91
N PRO A 331 -9.84 -4.88 -8.93
CA PRO A 331 -10.21 -3.51 -9.32
C PRO A 331 -11.68 -3.44 -9.66
N LYS A 332 -12.42 -2.47 -9.13
CA LYS A 332 -13.85 -2.33 -9.44
C LYS A 332 -14.01 -1.66 -10.80
N LEU A 333 -15.18 -1.84 -11.42
CA LEU A 333 -15.52 -1.13 -12.66
C LEU A 333 -15.32 0.39 -12.53
N GLU A 334 -15.66 0.96 -11.37
CA GLU A 334 -15.43 2.38 -11.07
C GLU A 334 -13.95 2.76 -11.16
N ASP A 335 -13.05 1.96 -10.57
CA ASP A 335 -11.61 2.22 -10.57
C ASP A 335 -11.03 2.13 -12.00
N ILE A 336 -11.54 1.19 -12.80
CA ILE A 336 -11.15 1.00 -14.20
C ILE A 336 -11.60 2.19 -15.06
N VAL A 337 -12.87 2.59 -14.95
CA VAL A 337 -13.42 3.72 -15.72
C VAL A 337 -12.75 5.02 -15.29
N ARG A 338 -12.51 5.23 -13.99
CA ARG A 338 -11.78 6.38 -13.47
C ARG A 338 -10.38 6.46 -14.07
N CYS A 339 -9.60 5.38 -14.00
CA CYS A 339 -8.24 5.34 -14.54
C CYS A 339 -8.21 5.56 -16.07
N LEU A 340 -9.18 4.99 -16.81
CA LEU A 340 -9.31 5.25 -18.24
C LEU A 340 -9.63 6.71 -18.54
N GLY A 341 -10.48 7.36 -17.73
CA GLY A 341 -10.74 8.80 -17.81
C GLY A 341 -9.45 9.61 -17.71
N LEU A 342 -8.63 9.35 -16.68
CA LEU A 342 -7.33 10.02 -16.50
C LEU A 342 -6.39 9.83 -17.69
N VAL A 343 -6.35 8.61 -18.26
CA VAL A 343 -5.53 8.34 -19.45
C VAL A 343 -5.98 9.21 -20.62
N LEU A 344 -7.29 9.32 -20.85
CA LEU A 344 -7.85 10.11 -21.94
C LEU A 344 -7.63 11.61 -21.70
N ASP A 345 -7.95 12.12 -20.51
CA ASP A 345 -7.86 13.55 -20.19
C ASP A 345 -6.43 14.09 -20.39
N GLU A 346 -5.42 13.34 -19.95
CA GLU A 346 -4.02 13.77 -20.06
C GLU A 346 -3.40 13.55 -21.45
N ASN A 347 -3.86 12.52 -22.18
CA ASN A 347 -3.14 12.04 -23.38
C ASN A 347 -3.97 12.06 -24.67
N PHE A 348 -5.20 12.60 -24.65
CA PHE A 348 -6.14 12.54 -25.77
C PHE A 348 -5.50 12.88 -27.12
N SER A 349 -4.86 14.05 -27.21
CA SER A 349 -4.23 14.52 -28.45
C SER A 349 -3.17 13.55 -28.97
N SER A 350 -2.34 12.99 -28.10
CA SER A 350 -1.32 12.02 -28.50
C SER A 350 -1.96 10.70 -28.96
N LEU A 351 -2.94 10.20 -28.21
CA LEU A 351 -3.63 8.95 -28.49
C LEU A 351 -4.38 8.99 -29.84
N VAL A 352 -5.06 10.10 -30.14
CA VAL A 352 -5.83 10.27 -31.38
C VAL A 352 -4.91 10.49 -32.58
N LEU A 353 -3.75 11.12 -32.42
CA LEU A 353 -2.82 11.38 -33.53
C LEU A 353 -1.99 10.14 -33.91
N HIS A 354 -1.90 9.13 -33.04
CA HIS A 354 -1.10 7.93 -33.28
C HIS A 354 -1.98 6.72 -33.67
N PRO A 355 -1.95 6.27 -34.94
CA PRO A 355 -2.80 5.19 -35.43
C PRO A 355 -2.66 3.86 -34.67
N GLY A 356 -1.51 3.65 -34.03
CA GLY A 356 -1.26 2.45 -33.23
C GLY A 356 -2.25 2.24 -32.09
N PHE A 357 -2.93 3.30 -31.61
CA PHE A 357 -3.92 3.23 -30.52
C PHE A 357 -5.36 3.08 -31.00
N HIS A 358 -5.65 3.35 -32.28
CA HIS A 358 -7.03 3.51 -32.76
C HIS A 358 -7.86 2.23 -32.63
N GLU A 359 -7.29 1.08 -32.99
CA GLU A 359 -7.99 -0.21 -32.91
C GLU A 359 -8.41 -0.51 -31.46
N GLU A 360 -7.48 -0.38 -30.52
CA GLU A 360 -7.73 -0.65 -29.10
C GLU A 360 -8.75 0.35 -28.51
N LEU A 361 -8.61 1.64 -28.82
CA LEU A 361 -9.53 2.67 -28.33
C LEU A 361 -10.93 2.53 -28.92
N ASN A 362 -11.07 2.13 -30.18
CA ASN A 362 -12.36 1.86 -30.80
C ASN A 362 -13.07 0.66 -30.13
N SER A 363 -12.31 -0.41 -29.84
CA SER A 363 -12.81 -1.58 -29.11
C SER A 363 -13.30 -1.18 -27.70
N ILE A 364 -12.47 -0.43 -26.96
CA ILE A 364 -12.81 0.10 -25.64
C ILE A 364 -14.05 1.00 -25.69
N GLY A 365 -14.17 1.86 -26.70
CA GLY A 365 -15.34 2.70 -26.91
C GLY A 365 -16.63 1.89 -27.07
N GLY A 366 -16.57 0.74 -27.74
CA GLY A 366 -17.68 -0.20 -27.84
C GLY A 366 -18.11 -0.76 -26.49
N PHE A 367 -17.17 -1.28 -25.70
CA PHE A 367 -17.43 -1.82 -24.36
C PHE A 367 -17.99 -0.75 -23.42
N ALA A 368 -17.40 0.46 -23.44
CA ALA A 368 -17.84 1.58 -22.62
C ALA A 368 -19.26 2.03 -22.98
N ALA A 369 -19.61 2.08 -24.27
CA ALA A 369 -20.96 2.45 -24.71
C ALA A 369 -22.01 1.42 -24.25
N SER A 370 -21.68 0.13 -24.34
CA SER A 370 -22.53 -0.97 -23.87
C SER A 370 -22.79 -0.88 -22.36
N LEU A 371 -21.70 -0.76 -21.56
CA LEU A 371 -21.79 -0.60 -20.10
C LEU A 371 -22.54 0.67 -19.68
N ALA A 372 -22.33 1.80 -20.38
CA ALA A 372 -23.02 3.04 -20.09
C ALA A 372 -24.53 2.96 -20.39
N SER A 373 -24.91 2.24 -21.45
CA SER A 373 -26.32 1.97 -21.76
C SER A 373 -27.00 1.17 -20.65
N GLU A 374 -26.34 0.10 -20.18
CA GLU A 374 -26.83 -0.73 -19.08
C GLU A 374 -26.92 0.07 -17.77
N ALA A 375 -25.90 0.86 -17.44
CA ALA A 375 -25.90 1.72 -16.25
C ALA A 375 -27.07 2.71 -16.27
N LYS A 376 -27.40 3.29 -17.43
CA LYS A 376 -28.54 4.21 -17.59
C LYS A 376 -29.88 3.50 -17.37
N LEU A 377 -30.04 2.30 -17.91
CA LEU A 377 -31.23 1.47 -17.73
C LEU A 377 -31.40 1.09 -16.25
N SER A 378 -30.34 0.54 -15.65
CA SER A 378 -30.29 0.15 -14.25
C SER A 378 -30.57 1.32 -13.30
N CYS A 379 -30.03 2.51 -13.57
CA CYS A 379 -30.32 3.72 -12.79
C CYS A 379 -31.81 4.12 -12.87
N THR A 380 -32.41 4.02 -14.06
CA THR A 380 -33.84 4.30 -14.22
C THR A 380 -34.69 3.33 -13.40
N VAL A 381 -34.36 2.04 -13.43
CA VAL A 381 -35.03 1.02 -12.62
C VAL A 381 -34.85 1.28 -11.13
N ALA A 382 -33.63 1.61 -10.69
CA ALA A 382 -33.34 1.93 -9.29
C ALA A 382 -34.18 3.13 -8.79
N ASN A 383 -34.27 4.20 -9.58
CA ASN A 383 -35.09 5.36 -9.26
C ASN A 383 -36.58 5.00 -9.15
N VAL A 384 -37.09 4.13 -10.03
CA VAL A 384 -38.48 3.63 -9.96
C VAL A 384 -38.70 2.82 -8.68
N ILE A 385 -37.78 1.92 -8.33
CA ILE A 385 -37.87 1.12 -7.10
C ILE A 385 -37.85 2.02 -5.86
N GLU A 386 -37.01 3.06 -5.86
CA GLU A 386 -36.94 4.03 -4.77
C GLU A 386 -38.25 4.80 -4.62
N ASN A 387 -38.82 5.29 -5.73
CA ASN A 387 -40.12 5.97 -5.75
C ASN A 387 -41.27 5.06 -5.26
N LEU A 388 -41.27 3.78 -5.63
CA LEU A 388 -42.27 2.83 -5.15
C LEU A 388 -42.11 2.57 -3.64
N ARG A 389 -40.87 2.48 -3.14
CA ARG A 389 -40.62 2.34 -1.69
C ARG A 389 -41.10 3.56 -0.91
N THR A 390 -40.86 4.78 -1.41
CA THR A 390 -41.29 6.00 -0.72
C THR A 390 -42.82 6.14 -0.71
N GLN A 391 -43.49 5.78 -1.81
CA GLN A 391 -44.97 5.72 -1.86
C GLN A 391 -45.55 4.69 -0.88
N SER A 392 -45.00 3.47 -0.83
CA SER A 392 -45.46 2.42 0.09
C SER A 392 -45.32 2.78 1.58
N LYS A 393 -44.36 3.66 1.92
CA LYS A 393 -44.17 4.17 3.29
C LYS A 393 -45.08 5.37 3.61
N GLY A 394 -45.52 6.12 2.60
CA GLY A 394 -46.45 7.23 2.74
C GLY A 394 -47.91 6.79 2.92
N GLU A 395 -48.27 5.60 2.45
CA GLU A 395 -49.62 5.02 2.57
C GLU A 395 -49.87 4.27 3.90
N GLN A 396 -48.93 4.31 4.85
CA GLN A 396 -49.07 3.70 6.19
C GLN A 396 -49.43 4.70 7.31
N ILE A 397 -50.02 5.85 6.99
CA ILE A 397 -50.54 6.83 7.99
C ILE A 397 -52.06 6.80 8.04
#